data_AF-A0A957SZ69-F1
#
_entry.id   AF-A0A957SZ69-F1
#
_cell.length_a   1.000
_cell.length_b   1.000
_cell.length_c   1.000
_cell.angle_alpha   90.00
_cell.angle_beta   90.00
_cell.angle_gamma   90.00
#
_symmetry.space_group_name_H-M   'P 1'
#
loop_
_entity.id
_entity.type
_entity.pdbx_description
1 polymer ?
#
loop_
_entity_poly.entity_id
_entity_poly.type
_entity_poly.pdbx_seq_one_letter_code
_entity_poly.pdbx_strand_id
1 'polypeptide(L)'
;DPRRVPYEKIGFENHVNVFHINKAPLSDEVAKGLAIFLNSTLVDLYFRQFSGHTQVNATDLRMLHYPSVECLARLGKQINGVFPAQDEIDELIDQEIEQLESAYKQSRDPMTIQQKIQEAFSVLDELGMPRGQRNERSALTLLALLGLTPDLAWQQASAPLMGITPIMDFIKLHYARTYAPNTRETFRRQTMHQFVDAGIVLPNPDEPDRAINSPKWVYQIESHALELLRSFGSSNWKSNLEIYLATRRTLAEEYARKREMLKIPLVFGEKQELYLTPGTHSQLIQAIIEEFGPRFVPGAEVLYIGDTGAKMGYFDASVFQELELEFDSHGKFPDVVLYFRKENWLLLIEAVTSHGPVNAKRHAELANLFNKATAGLVYVTAFPDRQTMGKYLSEISWETEVWVAETPTHLIHFDGEQFLGPYE
;
A
#
# COMPACT_ATOMS: atom_id res chain seq x y z
N ASP A 1 -30.08 27.50 -16.96
CA ASP A 1 -29.35 28.73 -16.59
C ASP A 1 -30.20 29.54 -15.62
N PRO A 2 -29.76 29.73 -14.36
CA PRO A 2 -30.47 30.52 -13.36
C PRO A 2 -30.74 31.97 -13.81
N ARG A 3 -29.90 32.52 -14.70
CA ARG A 3 -30.04 33.89 -15.23
C ARG A 3 -31.19 34.03 -16.25
N ARG A 4 -31.76 32.91 -16.72
CA ARG A 4 -32.87 32.88 -17.69
C ARG A 4 -34.22 32.60 -17.02
N VAL A 5 -34.25 32.42 -15.69
CA VAL A 5 -35.50 32.20 -14.95
C VAL A 5 -36.03 33.56 -14.49
N PRO A 6 -37.30 33.91 -14.79
CA PRO A 6 -37.82 35.26 -14.55
C PRO A 6 -38.15 35.56 -13.07
N TYR A 7 -37.71 34.71 -12.14
CA TYR A 7 -38.09 34.76 -10.73
C TYR A 7 -36.85 34.89 -9.83
N GLU A 8 -36.95 35.71 -8.78
CA GLU A 8 -35.87 35.99 -7.82
C GLU A 8 -35.50 34.77 -6.96
N LYS A 9 -36.47 33.86 -6.74
CA LYS A 9 -36.29 32.63 -5.97
C LYS A 9 -36.73 31.44 -6.80
N ILE A 10 -35.93 30.38 -6.76
CA ILE A 10 -36.19 29.11 -7.43
C ILE A 10 -36.37 28.06 -6.33
N GLY A 11 -37.52 27.38 -6.33
CA GLY A 11 -37.77 26.23 -5.47
C GLY A 11 -37.35 24.94 -6.18
N PHE A 12 -36.67 24.05 -5.46
CA PHE A 12 -36.35 22.70 -5.93
C PHE A 12 -37.18 21.70 -5.14
N GLU A 13 -37.73 20.69 -5.81
CA GLU A 13 -38.41 19.57 -5.14
C GLU A 13 -37.39 18.60 -4.53
N ASN A 14 -37.79 17.89 -3.48
CA ASN A 14 -36.92 16.96 -2.74
C ASN A 14 -36.47 15.72 -3.56
N HIS A 15 -37.00 15.54 -4.76
CA HIS A 15 -36.70 14.39 -5.63
C HIS A 15 -35.72 14.71 -6.77
N VAL A 16 -35.09 15.89 -6.74
CA VAL A 16 -34.12 16.31 -7.77
C VAL A 16 -32.70 15.89 -7.39
N ASN A 17 -32.04 15.14 -8.26
CA ASN A 17 -30.61 14.84 -8.13
C ASN A 17 -29.77 16.06 -8.55
N VAL A 18 -28.75 16.39 -7.76
CA VAL A 18 -27.86 17.55 -8.00
C VAL A 18 -26.43 17.08 -8.24
N PHE A 19 -25.84 17.49 -9.35
CA PHE A 19 -24.43 17.26 -9.67
C PHE A 19 -23.56 18.42 -9.14
N HIS A 20 -22.41 18.08 -8.55
CA HIS A 20 -21.44 19.03 -8.02
C HIS A 20 -20.03 18.44 -8.00
N ILE A 21 -19.01 19.28 -7.87
CA ILE A 21 -17.64 18.85 -7.52
C ILE A 21 -17.37 19.31 -6.10
N ASN A 22 -17.25 18.40 -5.13
CA ASN A 22 -17.02 18.74 -3.71
C ASN A 22 -17.97 19.82 -3.14
N LYS A 23 -19.27 19.73 -3.48
CA LYS A 23 -20.31 20.72 -3.13
C LYS A 23 -20.11 22.11 -3.74
N ALA A 24 -19.17 22.27 -4.68
CA ALA A 24 -18.97 23.48 -5.48
C ALA A 24 -19.71 23.38 -6.83
N PRO A 25 -20.10 24.52 -7.43
CA PRO A 25 -20.78 24.56 -8.72
C PRO A 25 -19.85 24.08 -9.85
N LEU A 26 -20.47 23.50 -10.89
CA LEU A 26 -19.78 23.15 -12.14
C LEU A 26 -19.54 24.42 -12.99
N SER A 27 -18.49 24.41 -13.83
CA SER A 27 -18.34 25.46 -14.84
C SER A 27 -19.45 25.36 -15.90
N ASP A 28 -19.72 26.46 -16.60
CA ASP A 28 -20.78 26.52 -17.62
C ASP A 28 -20.54 25.49 -18.74
N GLU A 29 -19.29 25.33 -19.17
CA GLU A 29 -18.89 24.35 -20.18
C GLU A 29 -19.08 22.92 -19.68
N VAL A 30 -18.66 22.60 -18.46
CA VAL A 30 -18.78 21.25 -17.91
C VAL A 30 -20.24 20.88 -17.68
N ALA A 31 -21.06 21.81 -17.18
CA ALA A 31 -22.49 21.60 -16.98
C ALA A 31 -23.22 21.34 -18.31
N LYS A 32 -22.88 22.10 -19.36
CA LYS A 32 -23.40 21.90 -20.72
C LYS A 32 -22.99 20.55 -21.31
N GLY A 33 -21.72 20.18 -21.21
CA GLY A 33 -21.25 18.88 -21.69
C GLY A 33 -21.86 17.71 -20.94
N LEU A 34 -22.02 17.83 -19.62
CA LEU A 34 -22.72 16.83 -18.81
C LEU A 34 -24.17 16.66 -19.26
N ALA A 35 -24.85 17.76 -19.61
CA ALA A 35 -26.20 17.72 -20.15
C ALA A 35 -26.26 17.01 -21.51
N ILE A 36 -25.30 17.24 -22.42
CA ILE A 36 -25.20 16.51 -23.70
C ILE A 36 -25.03 15.01 -23.45
N PHE A 37 -24.04 14.63 -22.63
CA PHE A 37 -23.76 13.24 -22.32
C PHE A 37 -24.97 12.50 -21.75
N LEU A 38 -25.61 13.06 -20.72
CA LEU A 38 -26.76 12.43 -20.06
C LEU A 38 -28.02 12.37 -20.93
N ASN A 39 -28.14 13.22 -21.95
CA ASN A 39 -29.26 13.20 -22.90
C ASN A 39 -28.94 12.43 -24.20
N SER A 40 -27.77 11.80 -24.31
CA SER A 40 -27.43 11.00 -25.49
C SER A 40 -28.20 9.68 -25.53
N THR A 41 -28.56 9.24 -26.74
CA THR A 41 -29.24 7.96 -26.96
C THR A 41 -28.40 6.79 -26.43
N LEU A 42 -27.07 6.88 -26.58
CA LEU A 42 -26.12 5.88 -26.07
C LEU A 42 -26.25 5.68 -24.55
N VAL A 43 -26.22 6.78 -23.79
CA VAL A 43 -26.31 6.73 -22.33
C VAL A 43 -27.71 6.32 -21.89
N ASP A 44 -28.77 6.79 -22.54
CA ASP A 44 -30.15 6.36 -22.25
C ASP A 44 -30.32 4.85 -22.45
N LEU A 45 -29.83 4.28 -23.55
CA LEU A 45 -29.87 2.84 -23.80
C LEU A 45 -29.08 2.06 -22.75
N TYR A 46 -27.86 2.51 -22.42
CA TYR A 46 -27.03 1.89 -21.39
C TYR A 46 -27.71 1.94 -20.01
N PHE A 47 -28.25 3.10 -19.65
CA PHE A 47 -28.91 3.30 -18.36
C PHE A 47 -30.18 2.46 -18.23
N ARG A 48 -30.95 2.27 -19.30
CA ARG A 48 -32.16 1.41 -19.29
C ARG A 48 -31.84 -0.08 -19.16
N GLN A 49 -30.71 -0.55 -19.68
CA GLN A 49 -30.28 -1.94 -19.50
C GLN A 49 -29.97 -2.28 -18.04
N PHE A 50 -29.45 -1.30 -17.28
CA PHE A 50 -29.02 -1.51 -15.90
C PHE A 50 -30.08 -1.14 -14.87
N SER A 51 -30.82 -0.04 -15.08
CA SER A 51 -31.65 0.53 -14.03
C SER A 51 -32.95 -0.22 -13.78
N GLY A 52 -33.51 -1.01 -14.70
CA GLY A 52 -34.68 -1.89 -14.43
C GLY A 52 -35.98 -1.22 -13.93
N HIS A 53 -35.95 0.09 -13.62
CA HIS A 53 -37.04 0.91 -13.12
C HIS A 53 -37.09 2.22 -13.92
N THR A 54 -38.22 2.92 -13.88
CA THR A 54 -38.42 4.19 -14.61
C THR A 54 -37.92 5.43 -13.85
N GLN A 55 -37.45 5.29 -12.61
CA GLN A 55 -36.94 6.38 -11.77
C GLN A 55 -35.40 6.38 -11.74
N VAL A 56 -34.80 7.56 -11.90
CA VAL A 56 -33.35 7.78 -11.86
C VAL A 56 -32.95 8.23 -10.46
N ASN A 57 -32.25 7.39 -9.70
CA ASN A 57 -31.75 7.77 -8.36
C ASN A 57 -30.28 8.22 -8.39
N ALA A 58 -29.87 8.98 -7.37
CA ALA A 58 -28.48 9.41 -7.21
C ALA A 58 -27.49 8.23 -7.15
N THR A 59 -27.89 7.08 -6.59
CA THR A 59 -27.05 5.88 -6.54
C THR A 59 -26.80 5.33 -7.95
N ASP A 60 -27.81 5.31 -8.82
CA ASP A 60 -27.68 4.85 -10.20
C ASP A 60 -26.74 5.76 -11.00
N LEU A 61 -26.90 7.07 -10.84
CA LEU A 61 -26.01 8.06 -11.44
C LEU A 61 -24.56 7.89 -10.97
N ARG A 62 -24.32 7.58 -9.69
CA ARG A 62 -22.94 7.33 -9.18
C ARG A 62 -22.28 6.08 -9.76
N MET A 63 -23.06 5.14 -10.29
CA MET A 63 -22.55 3.92 -10.92
C MET A 63 -22.22 4.11 -12.40
N LEU A 64 -22.65 5.22 -13.01
CA LEU A 64 -22.29 5.54 -14.40
C LEU A 64 -20.81 5.90 -14.51
N HIS A 65 -20.19 5.44 -15.59
CA HIS A 65 -18.88 5.93 -16.01
C HIS A 65 -19.08 7.24 -16.77
N TYR A 66 -18.49 8.31 -16.25
CA TYR A 66 -18.55 9.63 -16.87
C TYR A 66 -17.30 9.90 -17.72
N PRO A 67 -17.44 10.65 -18.84
CA PRO A 67 -16.30 11.22 -19.53
C PRO A 67 -15.49 12.13 -18.60
N SER A 68 -14.22 12.37 -18.94
CA SER A 68 -13.37 13.28 -18.16
C SER A 68 -13.92 14.72 -18.17
N VAL A 69 -13.54 15.52 -17.18
CA VAL A 69 -13.98 16.91 -17.07
C VAL A 69 -13.59 17.71 -18.32
N GLU A 70 -12.42 17.44 -18.90
CA GLU A 70 -11.94 18.07 -20.13
C GLU A 70 -12.79 17.71 -21.34
N CYS A 71 -13.22 16.44 -21.43
CA CYS A 71 -14.12 15.96 -22.47
C CYS A 71 -15.49 16.66 -22.37
N LEU A 72 -16.08 16.68 -21.17
CA LEU A 72 -17.34 17.40 -20.93
C LEU A 72 -17.19 18.90 -21.26
N ALA A 73 -16.08 19.53 -20.87
CA ALA A 73 -15.83 20.93 -21.22
C ALA A 73 -15.72 21.15 -22.73
N ARG A 74 -15.12 20.23 -23.50
CA ARG A 74 -15.08 20.31 -24.97
C ARG A 74 -16.46 20.19 -25.60
N LEU A 75 -17.25 19.19 -25.20
CA LEU A 75 -18.63 19.02 -25.64
C LEU A 75 -19.46 20.27 -25.35
N GLY A 76 -19.36 20.80 -24.12
CA GLY A 76 -20.13 21.97 -23.72
C GLY A 76 -19.77 23.26 -24.44
N LYS A 77 -18.53 23.41 -24.94
CA LYS A 77 -18.10 24.56 -25.77
C LYS A 77 -18.77 24.60 -27.13
N GLN A 78 -19.29 23.46 -27.62
CA GLN A 78 -19.99 23.42 -28.91
C GLN A 78 -21.41 23.98 -28.84
N ILE A 79 -21.95 24.22 -27.64
CA ILE A 79 -23.33 24.69 -27.44
C ILE A 79 -23.40 26.23 -27.41
N ASN A 80 -24.02 26.81 -28.45
CA ASN A 80 -24.20 28.25 -28.60
C ASN A 80 -25.56 28.77 -28.12
N GLY A 81 -25.86 28.61 -26.82
CA GLY A 81 -27.00 29.24 -26.14
C GLY A 81 -28.39 28.64 -26.42
N VAL A 82 -28.50 27.79 -27.44
CA VAL A 82 -29.64 26.90 -27.73
C VAL A 82 -29.19 25.46 -27.46
N PHE A 83 -30.01 24.67 -26.78
CA PHE A 83 -29.71 23.27 -26.52
C PHE A 83 -29.97 22.45 -27.80
N PRO A 84 -29.05 21.55 -28.22
CA PRO A 84 -29.16 20.84 -29.49
C PRO A 84 -30.35 19.86 -29.55
N ALA A 85 -30.77 19.52 -30.77
CA ALA A 85 -31.74 18.44 -31.01
C ALA A 85 -31.09 17.06 -30.80
N GLN A 86 -31.90 16.00 -30.67
CA GLN A 86 -31.40 14.66 -30.28
C GLN A 86 -30.36 14.08 -31.26
N ASP A 87 -30.62 14.25 -32.55
CA ASP A 87 -29.71 13.88 -33.64
C ASP A 87 -28.38 14.63 -33.56
N GLU A 88 -28.41 15.94 -33.28
CA GLU A 88 -27.20 16.74 -33.07
C GLU A 88 -26.44 16.30 -31.80
N ILE A 89 -27.15 15.94 -30.72
CA ILE A 89 -26.53 15.41 -29.49
C ILE A 89 -25.76 14.12 -29.80
N ASP A 90 -26.40 13.20 -30.52
CA ASP A 90 -25.81 11.90 -30.84
C ASP A 90 -24.62 12.06 -31.80
N GLU A 91 -24.70 12.95 -32.80
CA GLU A 91 -23.57 13.28 -33.68
C GLU A 91 -22.38 13.87 -32.91
N LEU A 92 -22.62 14.76 -31.93
CA LEU A 92 -21.57 15.33 -31.09
C LEU A 92 -20.87 14.25 -30.24
N ILE A 93 -21.63 13.27 -29.74
CA ILE A 93 -21.09 12.15 -28.97
C ILE A 93 -20.28 11.24 -29.88
N ASP A 94 -20.78 10.89 -31.07
CA ASP A 94 -20.06 10.07 -32.04
C ASP A 94 -18.75 10.72 -32.49
N GLN A 95 -18.75 12.03 -32.77
CA GLN A 95 -17.54 12.77 -33.09
C GLN A 95 -16.51 12.74 -31.95
N GLU A 96 -16.95 12.90 -30.70
CA GLU A 96 -16.05 12.83 -29.55
C GLU A 96 -15.51 11.39 -29.38
N ILE A 97 -16.32 10.36 -29.63
CA ILE A 97 -15.87 8.96 -29.64
C ILE A 97 -14.84 8.72 -30.74
N GLU A 98 -15.08 9.19 -31.97
CA GLU A 98 -14.14 9.07 -33.08
C GLU A 98 -12.83 9.84 -32.82
N GLN A 99 -12.93 11.02 -32.22
CA GLN A 99 -11.77 11.83 -31.87
C GLN A 99 -10.95 11.16 -30.76
N LEU A 100 -11.62 10.59 -29.76
CA LEU A 100 -11.01 9.76 -28.74
C LEU A 100 -10.37 8.52 -29.36
N GLU A 101 -11.05 7.81 -30.28
CA GLU A 101 -10.50 6.66 -30.99
C GLU A 101 -9.28 7.03 -31.85
N SER A 102 -9.30 8.17 -32.53
CA SER A 102 -8.20 8.65 -33.36
C SER A 102 -7.00 9.03 -32.50
N ALA A 103 -7.21 9.76 -31.41
CA ALA A 103 -6.18 10.02 -30.41
C ALA A 103 -5.65 8.72 -29.79
N TYR A 104 -6.54 7.75 -29.54
CA TYR A 104 -6.22 6.42 -29.00
C TYR A 104 -5.43 5.55 -29.99
N LYS A 105 -5.69 5.68 -31.29
CA LYS A 105 -4.94 5.02 -32.37
C LYS A 105 -3.57 5.68 -32.58
N GLN A 106 -3.48 7.01 -32.50
CA GLN A 106 -2.19 7.74 -32.55
C GLN A 106 -1.32 7.47 -31.31
N SER A 107 -1.90 7.41 -30.11
CA SER A 107 -1.17 7.07 -28.88
C SER A 107 -0.69 5.61 -28.83
N ARG A 108 -1.14 4.78 -29.78
CA ARG A 108 -0.83 3.35 -29.88
C ARG A 108 0.19 3.00 -30.96
N ASP A 109 0.95 3.95 -31.51
CA ASP A 109 2.09 3.60 -32.34
C ASP A 109 2.99 2.60 -31.56
N PRO A 110 3.09 1.33 -32.01
CA PRO A 110 3.85 0.32 -31.30
C PRO A 110 5.31 0.72 -31.11
N MET A 111 5.87 1.53 -32.02
CA MET A 111 7.23 2.03 -31.90
C MET A 111 7.37 3.01 -30.74
N THR A 112 6.47 4.00 -30.62
CA THR A 112 6.49 4.97 -29.51
C THR A 112 6.24 4.30 -28.16
N ILE A 113 5.29 3.36 -28.08
CA ILE A 113 5.06 2.55 -26.88
C ILE A 113 6.33 1.82 -26.47
N GLN A 114 6.95 1.09 -27.40
CA GLN A 114 8.14 0.29 -27.11
C GLN A 114 9.32 1.18 -26.72
N GLN A 115 9.49 2.33 -27.37
CA GLN A 115 10.53 3.31 -27.04
C GLN A 115 10.34 3.84 -25.61
N LYS A 116 9.13 4.25 -25.22
CA LYS A 116 8.84 4.77 -23.88
C LYS A 116 9.09 3.72 -22.79
N ILE A 117 8.72 2.47 -23.05
CA ILE A 117 9.02 1.34 -22.14
C ILE A 117 10.54 1.15 -22.00
N GLN A 118 11.28 1.24 -23.11
CA GLN A 118 12.74 1.10 -23.10
C GLN A 118 13.44 2.26 -22.37
N GLU A 119 12.94 3.48 -22.51
CA GLU A 119 13.39 4.65 -21.75
C GLU A 119 13.21 4.40 -20.24
N ALA A 120 12.02 3.97 -19.83
CA ALA A 120 11.73 3.65 -18.43
C ALA A 120 12.58 2.48 -17.91
N PHE A 121 12.91 1.51 -18.76
CA PHE A 121 13.86 0.45 -18.41
C PHE A 121 15.27 1.01 -18.15
N SER A 122 15.77 1.91 -19.02
CA SER A 122 17.07 2.57 -18.85
C SER A 122 17.12 3.33 -17.53
N VAL A 123 16.06 4.09 -17.23
CA VAL A 123 15.93 4.81 -15.96
C VAL A 123 16.04 3.86 -14.76
N LEU A 124 15.33 2.73 -14.76
CA LEU A 124 15.38 1.77 -13.66
C LEU A 124 16.77 1.13 -13.51
N ASP A 125 17.46 0.88 -14.63
CA ASP A 125 18.83 0.38 -14.63
C ASP A 125 19.83 1.41 -14.06
N GLU A 126 19.73 2.66 -14.50
CA GLU A 126 20.59 3.78 -14.07
C GLU A 126 20.33 4.19 -12.62
N LEU A 127 19.09 4.06 -12.13
CA LEU A 127 18.75 4.16 -10.72
C LEU A 127 19.32 3.00 -9.88
N GLY A 128 19.94 2.00 -10.50
CA GLY A 128 20.55 0.87 -9.81
C GLY A 128 19.53 -0.11 -9.22
N MET A 129 18.31 -0.17 -9.77
CA MET A 129 17.29 -1.10 -9.27
C MET A 129 17.75 -2.56 -9.39
N PRO A 130 17.32 -3.48 -8.51
CA PRO A 130 17.71 -4.88 -8.62
C PRO A 130 17.22 -5.52 -9.93
N ARG A 131 17.86 -6.61 -10.36
CA ARG A 131 17.48 -7.32 -11.61
C ARG A 131 15.99 -7.69 -11.66
N GLY A 132 15.38 -8.00 -10.51
CA GLY A 132 13.96 -8.32 -10.39
C GLY A 132 13.00 -7.16 -10.73
N GLN A 133 13.49 -5.92 -10.78
CA GLN A 133 12.74 -4.72 -11.13
C GLN A 133 13.17 -4.13 -12.48
N ARG A 134 14.14 -4.75 -13.17
CA ARG A 134 14.52 -4.42 -14.55
C ARG A 134 13.69 -5.27 -15.50
N ASN A 135 12.38 -5.01 -15.54
CA ASN A 135 11.44 -5.71 -16.40
C ASN A 135 10.30 -4.77 -16.85
N GLU A 136 9.56 -5.21 -17.87
CA GLU A 136 8.48 -4.44 -18.47
C GLU A 136 7.40 -4.03 -17.44
N ARG A 137 7.00 -4.94 -16.53
CA ARG A 137 6.02 -4.63 -15.48
C ARG A 137 6.45 -3.43 -14.63
N SER A 138 7.71 -3.41 -14.23
CA SER A 138 8.25 -2.34 -13.37
C SER A 138 8.42 -1.03 -14.14
N ALA A 139 8.85 -1.10 -15.40
CA ALA A 139 8.93 0.05 -16.29
C ALA A 139 7.54 0.70 -16.50
N LEU A 140 6.53 -0.12 -16.79
CA LEU A 140 5.13 0.32 -16.94
C LEU A 140 4.55 0.87 -15.64
N THR A 141 4.90 0.27 -14.50
CA THR A 141 4.50 0.79 -13.18
C THR A 141 5.09 2.17 -12.91
N LEU A 142 6.38 2.38 -13.23
CA LEU A 142 7.02 3.68 -13.11
C LEU A 142 6.34 4.73 -14.01
N LEU A 143 6.07 4.39 -15.27
CA LEU A 143 5.39 5.28 -16.22
C LEU A 143 4.00 5.68 -15.74
N ALA A 144 3.23 4.73 -15.23
CA ALA A 144 1.95 5.00 -14.60
C ALA A 144 2.10 5.97 -13.43
N LEU A 145 3.01 5.68 -12.49
CA LEU A 145 3.28 6.50 -11.31
C LEU A 145 3.74 7.94 -11.65
N LEU A 146 4.23 8.15 -12.86
CA LEU A 146 4.61 9.46 -13.41
C LEU A 146 3.50 10.12 -14.23
N GLY A 147 2.37 9.44 -14.44
CA GLY A 147 1.30 9.87 -15.35
C GLY A 147 1.79 10.06 -16.80
N LEU A 148 2.84 9.34 -17.21
CA LEU A 148 3.41 9.46 -18.55
C LEU A 148 2.73 8.48 -19.49
N THR A 149 2.09 9.01 -20.53
CA THR A 149 1.64 8.25 -21.70
C THR A 149 2.77 8.16 -22.74
N PRO A 150 2.67 7.30 -23.77
CA PRO A 150 3.75 7.12 -24.75
C PRO A 150 4.23 8.41 -25.43
N ASP A 151 3.32 9.35 -25.67
CA ASP A 151 3.52 10.63 -26.35
C ASP A 151 4.05 11.75 -25.42
N LEU A 152 3.95 11.59 -24.11
CA LEU A 152 4.41 12.61 -23.16
C LEU A 152 5.94 12.58 -22.98
N ALA A 153 6.52 13.78 -22.96
CA ALA A 153 7.93 13.96 -22.63
C ALA A 153 8.17 13.78 -21.13
N TRP A 154 9.35 13.28 -20.74
CA TRP A 154 9.69 13.04 -19.32
C TRP A 154 9.59 14.30 -18.46
N GLN A 155 9.84 15.49 -19.02
CA GLN A 155 9.67 16.78 -18.34
C GLN A 155 8.23 17.02 -17.88
N GLN A 156 7.26 16.39 -18.53
CA GLN A 156 5.83 16.50 -18.21
C GLN A 156 5.38 15.48 -17.17
N ALA A 157 6.29 14.66 -16.63
CA ALA A 157 5.97 13.73 -15.56
C ALA A 157 5.29 14.44 -14.38
N SER A 158 4.31 13.79 -13.80
CA SER A 158 3.55 14.24 -12.64
C SER A 158 3.67 13.20 -11.51
N ALA A 159 3.03 13.44 -10.38
CA ALA A 159 3.01 12.51 -9.26
C ALA A 159 1.57 12.28 -8.78
N PRO A 160 0.72 11.58 -9.55
CA PRO A 160 -0.63 11.24 -9.13
C PRO A 160 -0.60 10.27 -7.93
N LEU A 161 -1.61 10.35 -7.08
CA LEU A 161 -1.89 9.35 -6.05
C LEU A 161 -2.56 8.14 -6.69
N MET A 162 -1.94 6.98 -6.63
CA MET A 162 -2.47 5.79 -7.29
C MET A 162 -2.34 4.51 -6.48
N GLY A 163 -3.43 3.74 -6.43
CA GLY A 163 -3.40 2.34 -6.02
C GLY A 163 -2.94 1.41 -7.16
N ILE A 164 -2.77 0.13 -6.84
CA ILE A 164 -2.32 -0.87 -7.84
C ILE A 164 -3.34 -1.07 -8.97
N THR A 165 -4.65 -1.08 -8.68
CA THR A 165 -5.67 -1.24 -9.72
C THR A 165 -5.67 -0.06 -10.71
N PRO A 166 -5.69 1.22 -10.25
CA PRO A 166 -5.49 2.37 -11.15
C PRO A 166 -4.21 2.29 -11.99
N ILE A 167 -3.10 1.78 -11.44
CA ILE A 167 -1.86 1.57 -12.21
C ILE A 167 -2.10 0.54 -13.34
N MET A 168 -2.73 -0.59 -13.04
CA MET A 168 -3.04 -1.61 -14.05
C MET A 168 -3.98 -1.07 -15.13
N ASP A 169 -4.98 -0.26 -14.75
CA ASP A 169 -5.92 0.36 -15.69
C ASP A 169 -5.23 1.38 -16.58
N PHE A 170 -4.32 2.20 -16.03
CA PHE A 170 -3.48 3.12 -16.79
C PHE A 170 -2.64 2.38 -17.83
N ILE A 171 -1.99 1.29 -17.42
CA ILE A 171 -1.15 0.47 -18.29
C ILE A 171 -1.98 -0.18 -19.41
N LYS A 172 -3.17 -0.68 -19.10
CA LYS A 172 -4.12 -1.21 -20.09
C LYS A 172 -4.54 -0.13 -21.08
N LEU A 173 -4.89 1.04 -20.58
CA LEU A 173 -5.40 2.14 -21.38
C LEU A 173 -4.34 2.70 -22.32
N HIS A 174 -3.16 3.05 -21.81
CA HIS A 174 -2.15 3.81 -22.56
C HIS A 174 -1.04 2.98 -23.19
N TYR A 175 -0.78 1.77 -22.66
CA TYR A 175 0.32 0.90 -23.14
C TYR A 175 -0.19 -0.40 -23.76
N ALA A 176 -1.52 -0.59 -23.84
CA ALA A 176 -2.16 -1.78 -24.41
C ALA A 176 -1.66 -3.10 -23.78
N ARG A 177 -1.24 -3.07 -22.51
CA ARG A 177 -0.83 -4.27 -21.76
C ARG A 177 -1.91 -4.62 -20.74
N THR A 178 -2.49 -5.79 -20.92
CA THR A 178 -3.54 -6.28 -20.02
C THR A 178 -2.94 -7.25 -19.02
N TYR A 179 -3.26 -7.03 -17.75
CA TYR A 179 -2.86 -7.89 -16.64
C TYR A 179 -4.10 -8.46 -15.97
N ALA A 180 -4.09 -9.75 -15.64
CA ALA A 180 -5.20 -10.39 -14.95
C ALA A 180 -5.32 -9.86 -13.50
N PRO A 181 -6.52 -9.78 -12.90
CA PRO A 181 -6.72 -9.21 -11.56
C PRO A 181 -5.85 -9.83 -10.46
N ASN A 182 -5.56 -11.13 -10.54
CA ASN A 182 -4.69 -11.84 -9.60
C ASN A 182 -3.22 -11.38 -9.62
N THR A 183 -2.78 -10.67 -10.66
CA THR A 183 -1.42 -10.10 -10.74
C THR A 183 -1.24 -8.83 -9.90
N ARG A 184 -2.31 -8.29 -9.31
CA ARG A 184 -2.25 -7.15 -8.39
C ARG A 184 -1.23 -7.38 -7.27
N GLU A 185 -1.19 -8.61 -6.74
CA GLU A 185 -0.22 -9.02 -5.72
C GLU A 185 1.22 -8.98 -6.24
N THR A 186 1.41 -9.38 -7.49
CA THR A 186 2.71 -9.36 -8.17
C THR A 186 3.23 -7.94 -8.33
N PHE A 187 2.39 -6.99 -8.76
CA PHE A 187 2.76 -5.57 -8.83
C PHE A 187 3.16 -5.03 -7.46
N ARG A 188 2.40 -5.37 -6.42
CA ARG A 188 2.69 -4.92 -5.06
C ARG A 188 4.02 -5.47 -4.55
N ARG A 189 4.17 -6.80 -4.53
CA ARG A 189 5.30 -7.50 -3.89
C ARG A 189 6.60 -7.44 -4.68
N GLN A 190 6.51 -7.44 -6.02
CA GLN A 190 7.68 -7.59 -6.89
C GLN A 190 8.06 -6.30 -7.63
N THR A 191 7.34 -5.20 -7.43
CA THR A 191 7.72 -3.90 -7.99
C THR A 191 7.56 -2.82 -6.93
N MET A 192 6.35 -2.65 -6.39
CA MET A 192 6.05 -1.49 -5.55
C MET A 192 6.83 -1.48 -4.23
N HIS A 193 6.95 -2.63 -3.56
CA HIS A 193 7.76 -2.74 -2.34
C HIS A 193 9.20 -2.29 -2.59
N GLN A 194 9.81 -2.78 -3.67
CA GLN A 194 11.18 -2.41 -3.99
C GLN A 194 11.31 -0.95 -4.41
N PHE A 195 10.29 -0.33 -4.99
CA PHE A 195 10.28 1.11 -5.28
C PHE A 195 10.18 1.96 -3.99
N VAL A 196 9.44 1.47 -3.00
CA VAL A 196 9.35 2.08 -1.66
C VAL A 196 10.65 1.92 -0.89
N ASP A 197 11.22 0.72 -0.85
CA ASP A 197 12.51 0.44 -0.19
C ASP A 197 13.64 1.25 -0.84
N ALA A 198 13.53 1.47 -2.14
CA ALA A 198 14.39 2.33 -2.92
C ALA A 198 14.21 3.83 -2.61
N GLY A 199 13.19 4.25 -1.88
CA GLY A 199 12.88 5.67 -1.67
C GLY A 199 12.43 6.41 -2.94
N ILE A 200 12.06 5.71 -4.00
CA ILE A 200 11.54 6.30 -5.26
C ILE A 200 10.05 6.64 -5.11
N VAL A 201 9.34 5.84 -4.33
CA VAL A 201 7.89 5.93 -4.13
C VAL A 201 7.57 6.07 -2.65
N LEU A 202 6.65 6.96 -2.34
CA LEU A 202 6.05 7.12 -1.02
C LEU A 202 4.78 6.28 -0.94
N PRO A 203 4.67 5.36 0.03
CA PRO A 203 3.41 4.70 0.32
C PRO A 203 2.52 5.66 1.09
N ASN A 204 1.29 5.80 0.63
CA ASN A 204 0.18 6.39 1.38
C ASN A 204 0.45 7.81 1.94
N PRO A 205 1.01 8.74 1.14
CA PRO A 205 1.39 10.06 1.63
C PRO A 205 0.21 10.98 1.91
N ASP A 206 -0.99 10.63 1.44
CA ASP A 206 -2.23 11.37 1.67
C ASP A 206 -2.83 11.12 3.07
N GLU A 207 -2.60 9.95 3.66
CA GLU A 207 -3.10 9.61 5.00
C GLU A 207 -2.14 8.66 5.72
N PRO A 208 -1.00 9.13 6.27
CA PRO A 208 0.10 8.28 6.74
C PRO A 208 -0.28 7.15 7.71
N ASP A 209 -1.32 7.35 8.53
CA ASP A 209 -1.79 6.40 9.53
C ASP A 209 -2.83 5.38 9.00
N ARG A 210 -3.15 5.41 7.70
CA ARG A 210 -4.06 4.47 7.07
C ARG A 210 -3.57 3.03 7.32
N ALA A 211 -4.51 2.15 7.66
CA ALA A 211 -4.21 0.73 7.84
C ALA A 211 -3.58 0.14 6.57
N ILE A 212 -2.54 -0.69 6.75
CA ILE A 212 -1.73 -1.27 5.65
C ILE A 212 -2.56 -2.08 4.65
N ASN A 213 -3.64 -2.69 5.12
CA ASN A 213 -4.60 -3.49 4.37
C ASN A 213 -5.74 -2.68 3.73
N SER A 214 -5.79 -1.36 3.94
CA SER A 214 -6.90 -0.55 3.46
C SER A 214 -7.06 -0.66 1.93
N PRO A 215 -8.28 -0.84 1.40
CA PRO A 215 -8.53 -0.81 -0.04
C PRO A 215 -8.22 0.56 -0.66
N LYS A 216 -8.07 1.61 0.17
CA LYS A 216 -7.69 2.96 -0.23
C LYS A 216 -6.18 3.18 -0.28
N TRP A 217 -5.37 2.15 -0.07
CA TRP A 217 -3.91 2.28 -0.10
C TRP A 217 -3.43 2.78 -1.47
N VAL A 218 -2.75 3.93 -1.45
CA VAL A 218 -2.19 4.58 -2.65
C VAL A 218 -0.68 4.79 -2.52
N TYR A 219 -0.06 5.13 -3.65
CA TYR A 219 1.36 5.41 -3.78
C TYR A 219 1.54 6.71 -4.57
N GLN A 220 2.67 7.38 -4.37
CA GLN A 220 3.06 8.58 -5.10
C GLN A 220 4.56 8.59 -5.31
N ILE A 221 5.04 9.11 -6.45
CA ILE A 221 6.49 9.33 -6.65
C ILE A 221 6.98 10.38 -5.63
N GLU A 222 8.14 10.12 -5.03
CA GLU A 222 8.81 11.07 -4.13
C GLU A 222 9.25 12.33 -4.88
N SER A 223 9.20 13.50 -4.24
CA SER A 223 9.42 14.79 -4.92
C SER A 223 10.79 14.95 -5.58
N HIS A 224 11.88 14.55 -4.92
CA HIS A 224 13.23 14.62 -5.50
C HIS A 224 13.40 13.57 -6.61
N ALA A 225 12.79 12.39 -6.45
CA ALA A 225 12.73 11.39 -7.52
C ALA A 225 11.98 11.96 -8.75
N LEU A 226 10.87 12.67 -8.56
CA LEU A 226 10.13 13.31 -9.64
C LEU A 226 10.98 14.36 -10.37
N GLU A 227 11.68 15.22 -9.63
CA GLU A 227 12.57 16.24 -10.19
C GLU A 227 13.71 15.61 -11.02
N LEU A 228 14.33 14.55 -10.50
CA LEU A 228 15.31 13.77 -11.25
C LEU A 228 14.69 13.22 -12.54
N LEU A 229 13.57 12.52 -12.45
CA LEU A 229 12.93 11.82 -13.57
C LEU A 229 12.50 12.79 -14.68
N ARG A 230 12.07 14.02 -14.33
CA ARG A 230 11.79 15.08 -15.30
C ARG A 230 13.01 15.52 -16.11
N SER A 231 14.21 15.33 -15.58
CA SER A 231 15.45 15.66 -16.27
C SER A 231 15.96 14.56 -17.20
N PHE A 232 15.30 13.40 -17.27
CA PHE A 232 15.70 12.30 -18.14
C PHE A 232 15.76 12.71 -19.62
N GLY A 233 16.84 12.31 -20.31
CA GLY A 233 17.13 12.70 -21.70
C GLY A 233 17.69 14.12 -21.88
N SER A 234 17.80 14.93 -20.82
CA SER A 234 18.46 16.24 -20.88
C SER A 234 19.97 16.13 -20.65
N SER A 235 20.71 17.21 -20.96
CA SER A 235 22.16 17.32 -20.66
C SER A 235 22.48 17.20 -19.17
N ASN A 236 21.52 17.52 -18.30
CA ASN A 236 21.69 17.57 -16.85
C ASN A 236 21.35 16.25 -16.15
N TRP A 237 20.85 15.24 -16.89
CA TRP A 237 20.44 13.96 -16.33
C TRP A 237 21.53 13.31 -15.47
N LYS A 238 22.75 13.21 -16.00
CA LYS A 238 23.87 12.53 -15.31
C LYS A 238 24.23 13.21 -13.99
N SER A 239 24.36 14.54 -13.99
CA SER A 239 24.68 15.30 -12.77
C SER A 239 23.55 15.20 -11.73
N ASN A 240 22.30 15.27 -12.17
CA ASN A 240 21.15 15.14 -11.27
C ASN A 240 21.07 13.73 -10.68
N LEU A 241 21.34 12.70 -11.47
CA LEU A 241 21.35 11.30 -11.03
C LEU A 241 22.42 11.05 -9.97
N GLU A 242 23.64 11.57 -10.16
CA GLU A 242 24.72 11.47 -9.17
C GLU A 242 24.35 12.12 -7.84
N ILE A 243 23.78 13.33 -7.87
CA ILE A 243 23.30 14.06 -6.68
C ILE A 243 22.19 13.27 -5.98
N TYR A 244 21.23 12.76 -6.75
CA TYR A 244 20.13 11.98 -6.22
C TYR A 244 20.62 10.68 -5.57
N LEU A 245 21.50 9.92 -6.24
CA LEU A 245 22.02 8.66 -5.68
C LEU A 245 22.84 8.88 -4.40
N ALA A 246 23.55 10.01 -4.28
CA ALA A 246 24.28 10.38 -3.07
C ALA A 246 23.35 10.71 -1.88
N THR A 247 22.16 11.25 -2.14
CA THR A 247 21.20 11.70 -1.11
C THR A 247 20.06 10.71 -0.85
N ARG A 248 19.84 9.75 -1.75
CA ARG A 248 18.75 8.76 -1.70
C ARG A 248 18.75 7.92 -0.41
N ARG A 249 19.92 7.46 0.05
CA ARG A 249 20.01 6.65 1.29
C ARG A 249 19.56 7.45 2.51
N THR A 250 20.01 8.69 2.64
CA THR A 250 19.67 9.55 3.78
C THR A 250 18.19 9.91 3.80
N LEU A 251 17.56 10.09 2.63
CA LEU A 251 16.12 10.37 2.52
C LEU A 251 15.27 9.14 2.85
N ALA A 252 15.62 7.97 2.32
CA ALA A 252 14.94 6.71 2.67
C ALA A 252 15.01 6.44 4.19
N GLU A 253 16.18 6.67 4.80
CA GLU A 253 16.40 6.60 6.25
C GLU A 253 15.60 7.68 7.01
N GLU A 254 15.55 8.94 6.54
CA GLU A 254 14.79 10.01 7.19
C GLU A 254 13.28 9.75 7.16
N TYR A 255 12.74 9.27 6.03
CA TYR A 255 11.33 8.91 5.90
C TYR A 255 10.98 7.61 6.62
N ALA A 256 11.90 6.63 6.70
CA ALA A 256 11.77 5.51 7.61
C ALA A 256 11.72 6.00 9.07
N ARG A 257 12.63 6.89 9.47
CA ARG A 257 12.71 7.47 10.83
C ARG A 257 11.46 8.29 11.21
N LYS A 258 10.87 9.04 10.28
CA LYS A 258 9.59 9.75 10.50
C LYS A 258 8.41 8.79 10.75
N ARG A 259 8.47 7.56 10.21
CA ARG A 259 7.48 6.50 10.45
C ARG A 259 7.80 5.66 11.69
N GLU A 260 9.08 5.48 12.01
CA GLU A 260 9.54 4.86 13.26
C GLU A 260 9.20 5.68 14.50
N MET A 261 8.86 6.96 14.37
CA MET A 261 8.31 7.73 15.49
C MET A 261 6.96 7.20 16.02
N LEU A 262 6.38 6.17 15.39
CA LEU A 262 5.26 5.36 15.90
C LEU A 262 5.70 4.08 16.66
N LYS A 263 7.00 3.77 16.75
CA LYS A 263 7.54 2.67 17.56
C LYS A 263 7.74 3.15 18.99
N ILE A 264 7.12 2.49 19.97
CA ILE A 264 7.40 2.73 21.39
C ILE A 264 8.41 1.66 21.83
N PRO A 265 9.65 2.04 22.21
CA PRO A 265 10.70 1.07 22.57
C PRO A 265 10.29 0.21 23.76
N LEU A 266 10.84 -1.00 23.83
CA LEU A 266 10.68 -1.88 24.99
C LEU A 266 11.37 -1.29 26.22
N VAL A 267 10.82 -1.61 27.38
CA VAL A 267 11.36 -1.22 28.68
C VAL A 267 12.27 -2.33 29.18
N PHE A 268 13.48 -1.98 29.58
CA PHE A 268 14.35 -2.84 30.37
C PHE A 268 14.27 -2.39 31.82
N GLY A 269 14.54 -3.29 32.77
CA GLY A 269 14.74 -2.95 34.18
C GLY A 269 15.96 -2.04 34.41
N GLU A 270 16.69 -2.21 35.51
CA GLU A 270 17.94 -1.45 35.73
C GLU A 270 18.86 -1.54 34.51
N LYS A 271 19.53 -0.43 34.16
CA LYS A 271 20.38 -0.29 32.96
C LYS A 271 21.53 -1.31 32.98
N GLN A 272 21.28 -2.51 32.48
CA GLN A 272 22.30 -3.51 32.16
C GLN A 272 22.64 -3.43 30.68
N GLU A 273 23.93 -3.41 30.37
CA GLU A 273 24.41 -3.56 29.00
C GLU A 273 24.26 -5.04 28.60
N LEU A 274 23.40 -5.31 27.62
CA LEU A 274 23.20 -6.64 27.06
C LEU A 274 24.25 -6.89 25.97
N TYR A 275 25.02 -7.97 26.12
CA TYR A 275 25.94 -8.44 25.09
C TYR A 275 25.47 -9.79 24.55
N LEU A 276 25.13 -9.83 23.26
CA LEU A 276 24.78 -11.07 22.56
C LEU A 276 25.97 -11.61 21.77
N THR A 277 26.18 -12.92 21.80
CA THR A 277 27.21 -13.59 21.00
C THR A 277 26.92 -13.38 19.50
N PRO A 278 27.90 -13.04 18.65
CA PRO A 278 27.65 -12.84 17.22
C PRO A 278 27.11 -14.10 16.54
N GLY A 279 25.98 -13.99 15.84
CA GLY A 279 25.38 -15.10 15.10
C GLY A 279 24.01 -14.76 14.52
N THR A 280 23.53 -15.60 13.59
CA THR A 280 22.21 -15.42 12.94
C THR A 280 21.06 -15.50 13.92
N HIS A 281 21.16 -16.35 14.95
CA HIS A 281 20.18 -16.47 16.02
C HIS A 281 20.10 -15.18 16.88
N SER A 282 21.24 -14.65 17.29
CA SER A 282 21.33 -13.40 18.05
C SER A 282 20.83 -12.18 17.27
N GLN A 283 21.06 -12.13 15.95
CA GLN A 283 20.49 -11.10 15.09
C GLN A 283 18.95 -11.15 15.07
N LEU A 284 18.38 -12.35 15.10
CA LEU A 284 16.93 -12.52 15.16
C LEU A 284 16.36 -12.10 16.53
N ILE A 285 17.06 -12.43 17.62
CA ILE A 285 16.74 -11.93 18.97
C ILE A 285 16.75 -10.40 19.00
N GLN A 286 17.78 -9.76 18.44
CA GLN A 286 17.84 -8.31 18.32
C GLN A 286 16.65 -7.77 17.54
N ALA A 287 16.30 -8.38 16.40
CA ALA A 287 15.12 -7.98 15.62
C ALA A 287 13.81 -8.14 16.41
N ILE A 288 13.69 -9.14 17.28
CA ILE A 288 12.51 -9.29 18.16
C ILE A 288 12.40 -8.07 19.11
N ILE A 289 13.52 -7.64 19.70
CA ILE A 289 13.56 -6.53 20.65
C ILE A 289 13.36 -5.16 19.97
N GLU A 290 13.98 -4.95 18.80
CA GLU A 290 13.99 -3.65 18.12
C GLU A 290 12.82 -3.47 17.14
N GLU A 291 12.27 -4.57 16.61
CA GLU A 291 11.24 -4.52 15.58
C GLU A 291 9.90 -5.13 16.01
N PHE A 292 9.89 -6.37 16.52
CA PHE A 292 8.64 -7.04 16.90
C PHE A 292 7.98 -6.37 18.11
N GLY A 293 8.70 -6.30 19.22
CA GLY A 293 8.19 -5.78 20.49
C GLY A 293 7.60 -4.37 20.36
N PRO A 294 8.34 -3.40 19.82
CA PRO A 294 7.86 -2.02 19.66
C PRO A 294 6.63 -1.86 18.76
N ARG A 295 6.30 -2.85 17.92
CA ARG A 295 5.13 -2.84 17.02
C ARG A 295 3.91 -3.53 17.62
N PHE A 296 4.09 -4.73 18.14
CA PHE A 296 2.96 -5.58 18.55
C PHE A 296 2.65 -5.45 20.04
N VAL A 297 3.65 -5.11 20.85
CA VAL A 297 3.52 -4.92 22.30
C VAL A 297 4.28 -3.66 22.75
N PRO A 298 3.89 -2.47 22.25
CA PRO A 298 4.63 -1.23 22.46
C PRO A 298 4.80 -0.90 23.95
N GLY A 299 6.04 -0.71 24.39
CA GLY A 299 6.35 -0.44 25.80
C GLY A 299 6.30 -1.66 26.73
N ALA A 300 6.22 -2.89 26.19
CA ALA A 300 6.38 -4.09 27.00
C ALA A 300 7.75 -4.16 27.69
N GLU A 301 7.79 -4.81 28.85
CA GLU A 301 9.01 -5.06 29.60
C GLU A 301 9.71 -6.32 29.09
N VAL A 302 11.01 -6.24 28.84
CA VAL A 302 11.84 -7.41 28.57
C VAL A 302 12.10 -8.11 29.90
N LEU A 303 11.72 -9.38 30.04
CA LEU A 303 11.95 -10.16 31.27
C LEU A 303 13.07 -11.17 31.13
N TYR A 304 13.27 -11.70 29.92
CA TYR A 304 14.29 -12.72 29.66
C TYR A 304 14.85 -12.61 28.25
N ILE A 305 16.16 -12.82 28.12
CA ILE A 305 16.84 -13.08 26.84
C ILE A 305 17.84 -14.22 27.03
N GLY A 306 17.68 -15.29 26.26
CA GLY A 306 18.59 -16.43 26.17
C GLY A 306 19.68 -16.19 25.12
N ASP A 307 20.94 -16.43 25.47
CA ASP A 307 22.03 -16.49 24.50
C ASP A 307 22.59 -17.91 24.44
N THR A 308 22.61 -18.50 23.25
CA THR A 308 23.22 -19.80 22.95
C THR A 308 24.69 -19.96 23.39
N GLY A 309 25.41 -18.87 23.68
CA GLY A 309 26.82 -18.90 24.11
C GLY A 309 27.08 -18.71 25.61
N ALA A 310 26.16 -18.15 26.38
CA ALA A 310 26.37 -17.80 27.79
C ALA A 310 25.21 -18.27 28.68
N LYS A 311 25.51 -18.57 29.95
CA LYS A 311 24.57 -19.23 30.89
C LYS A 311 23.31 -18.44 31.26
N MET A 312 23.11 -17.21 30.78
CA MET A 312 21.87 -16.40 30.80
C MET A 312 22.22 -15.01 30.25
N GLY A 313 21.52 -14.49 29.23
CA GLY A 313 21.80 -13.17 28.63
C GLY A 313 21.18 -12.00 29.41
N TYR A 314 19.92 -12.15 29.85
CA TYR A 314 19.21 -11.21 30.71
C TYR A 314 18.07 -11.92 31.44
N PHE A 315 17.82 -11.59 32.72
CA PHE A 315 16.74 -12.18 33.53
C PHE A 315 16.27 -11.18 34.60
N ASP A 316 15.01 -10.75 34.53
CA ASP A 316 14.39 -9.88 35.54
C ASP A 316 13.57 -10.69 36.55
N ALA A 317 14.22 -11.08 37.63
CA ALA A 317 13.59 -11.86 38.70
C ALA A 317 12.44 -11.11 39.41
N SER A 318 12.50 -9.78 39.45
CA SER A 318 11.53 -8.98 40.21
C SER A 318 10.15 -9.02 39.57
N VAL A 319 10.09 -8.84 38.25
CA VAL A 319 8.82 -8.87 37.52
C VAL A 319 8.28 -10.29 37.39
N PHE A 320 9.14 -11.32 37.32
CA PHE A 320 8.66 -12.71 37.40
C PHE A 320 8.01 -13.03 38.75
N GLN A 321 8.55 -12.53 39.87
CA GLN A 321 7.92 -12.68 41.19
C GLN A 321 6.57 -11.95 41.27
N GLU A 322 6.45 -10.76 40.66
CA GLU A 322 5.16 -10.04 40.57
C GLU A 322 4.09 -10.87 39.85
N LEU A 323 4.49 -11.73 38.92
CA LEU A 323 3.60 -12.63 38.16
C LEU A 323 3.39 -14.00 38.83
N GLU A 324 3.81 -14.15 40.09
CA GLU A 324 3.78 -15.41 40.86
C GLU A 324 4.57 -16.56 40.21
N LEU A 325 5.57 -16.21 39.41
CA LEU A 325 6.45 -17.16 38.72
C LEU A 325 7.79 -17.27 39.46
N GLU A 326 8.07 -18.47 39.95
CA GLU A 326 9.37 -18.85 40.50
C GLU A 326 9.96 -19.98 39.66
N PHE A 327 11.19 -19.80 39.18
CA PHE A 327 11.87 -20.76 38.32
C PHE A 327 13.10 -21.35 39.01
N ASP A 328 13.31 -22.65 38.82
CA ASP A 328 14.57 -23.29 39.19
C ASP A 328 15.67 -22.98 38.16
N SER A 329 16.93 -23.22 38.53
CA SER A 329 18.09 -22.96 37.67
C SER A 329 18.19 -23.85 36.41
N HIS A 330 17.17 -24.67 36.12
CA HIS A 330 17.19 -25.70 35.08
C HIS A 330 15.98 -25.66 34.11
N GLY A 331 15.05 -24.72 34.27
CA GLY A 331 13.94 -24.52 33.34
C GLY A 331 14.42 -24.24 31.91
N LYS A 332 13.83 -24.91 30.91
CA LYS A 332 14.08 -24.63 29.49
C LYS A 332 13.24 -23.43 29.03
N PHE A 333 13.70 -22.22 29.34
CA PHE A 333 13.09 -20.97 28.89
C PHE A 333 13.02 -20.84 27.36
N PRO A 334 12.09 -20.04 26.82
CA PRO A 334 12.14 -19.60 25.43
C PRO A 334 13.26 -18.56 25.23
N ASP A 335 13.60 -18.22 23.99
CA ASP A 335 14.71 -17.29 23.71
C ASP A 335 14.45 -15.86 24.20
N VAL A 336 13.20 -15.38 24.16
CA VAL A 336 12.81 -14.07 24.68
C VAL A 336 11.49 -14.17 25.43
N VAL A 337 11.39 -13.48 26.59
CA VAL A 337 10.13 -13.28 27.31
C VAL A 337 9.85 -11.79 27.43
N LEU A 338 8.67 -11.36 26.96
CA LEU A 338 8.18 -9.99 27.09
C LEU A 338 6.91 -9.95 27.94
N TYR A 339 6.79 -8.97 28.82
CA TYR A 339 5.56 -8.74 29.60
C TYR A 339 4.89 -7.44 29.16
N PHE A 340 3.68 -7.57 28.61
CA PHE A 340 2.89 -6.44 28.18
C PHE A 340 1.82 -6.11 29.22
N ARG A 341 2.18 -5.25 30.19
CA ARG A 341 1.32 -4.87 31.33
C ARG A 341 -0.07 -4.40 30.91
N LYS A 342 -0.19 -3.68 29.78
CA LYS A 342 -1.46 -3.09 29.33
C LYS A 342 -2.58 -4.13 29.16
N GLU A 343 -2.27 -5.26 28.54
CA GLU A 343 -3.24 -6.35 28.28
C GLU A 343 -3.01 -7.56 29.21
N ASN A 344 -2.07 -7.45 30.15
CA ASN A 344 -1.62 -8.53 31.03
C ASN A 344 -1.23 -9.80 30.26
N TRP A 345 -0.37 -9.64 29.24
CA TRP A 345 0.13 -10.74 28.41
C TRP A 345 1.60 -11.02 28.66
N LEU A 346 1.94 -12.32 28.72
CA LEU A 346 3.31 -12.80 28.77
C LEU A 346 3.63 -13.50 27.44
N LEU A 347 4.47 -12.85 26.64
CA LEU A 347 4.87 -13.33 25.32
C LEU A 347 6.09 -14.22 25.47
N LEU A 348 5.96 -15.47 25.03
CA LEU A 348 7.00 -16.50 25.05
C LEU A 348 7.49 -16.72 23.61
N ILE A 349 8.67 -16.19 23.28
CA ILE A 349 9.14 -16.04 21.90
C ILE A 349 10.35 -16.94 21.64
N GLU A 350 10.28 -17.79 20.62
CA GLU A 350 11.39 -18.63 20.14
C GLU A 350 11.94 -18.10 18.81
N ALA A 351 13.26 -17.95 18.72
CA ALA A 351 14.00 -17.42 17.58
C ALA A 351 14.58 -18.56 16.72
N VAL A 352 13.83 -18.97 15.68
CA VAL A 352 14.17 -20.13 14.87
C VAL A 352 15.09 -19.76 13.70
N THR A 353 16.35 -20.18 13.81
CA THR A 353 17.33 -20.12 12.71
C THR A 353 17.77 -21.51 12.25
N SER A 354 18.12 -22.39 13.19
CA SER A 354 18.56 -23.77 12.93
C SER A 354 18.01 -24.82 13.90
N HIS A 355 17.37 -24.40 15.01
CA HIS A 355 16.68 -25.26 15.97
C HIS A 355 15.16 -25.13 15.76
N GLY A 356 14.39 -26.21 15.98
CA GLY A 356 12.98 -26.29 15.58
C GLY A 356 12.04 -25.30 16.30
N PRO A 357 10.83 -25.05 15.75
CA PRO A 357 9.88 -24.04 16.24
C PRO A 357 9.16 -24.41 17.53
N VAL A 358 8.25 -23.55 18.00
CA VAL A 358 7.23 -23.92 18.99
C VAL A 358 6.29 -24.97 18.38
N ASN A 359 6.71 -26.23 18.47
CA ASN A 359 5.90 -27.38 18.13
C ASN A 359 4.98 -27.76 19.30
N ALA A 360 4.04 -28.67 19.08
CA ALA A 360 3.06 -29.08 20.10
C ALA A 360 3.71 -29.53 21.42
N LYS A 361 4.89 -30.18 21.36
CA LYS A 361 5.64 -30.57 22.55
C LYS A 361 6.20 -29.36 23.28
N ARG A 362 6.85 -28.44 22.56
CA ARG A 362 7.44 -27.23 23.13
C ARG A 362 6.39 -26.29 23.70
N HIS A 363 5.24 -26.17 23.03
CA HIS A 363 4.07 -25.47 23.53
C HIS A 363 3.64 -26.02 24.90
N ALA A 364 3.46 -27.34 25.02
CA ALA A 364 3.09 -27.98 26.29
C ALA A 364 4.16 -27.81 27.38
N GLU A 365 5.45 -27.85 27.02
CA GLU A 365 6.56 -27.59 27.95
C GLU A 365 6.49 -26.16 28.50
N LEU A 366 6.29 -25.16 27.63
CA LEU A 366 6.18 -23.76 28.02
C LEU A 366 4.90 -23.49 28.82
N ALA A 367 3.76 -24.04 28.40
CA ALA A 367 2.51 -23.95 29.16
C ALA A 367 2.65 -24.49 30.58
N ASN A 368 3.36 -25.61 30.77
CA ASN A 368 3.64 -26.15 32.10
C ASN A 368 4.64 -25.28 32.89
N LEU A 369 5.70 -24.78 32.24
CA LEU A 369 6.70 -23.95 32.88
C LEU A 369 6.10 -22.62 33.41
N PHE A 370 5.14 -22.06 32.69
CA PHE A 370 4.49 -20.79 33.03
C PHE A 370 3.06 -20.96 33.56
N ASN A 371 2.67 -22.16 34.03
CA ASN A 371 1.27 -22.45 34.39
C ASN A 371 0.71 -21.64 35.57
N LYS A 372 1.58 -21.07 36.42
CA LYS A 372 1.21 -20.21 37.55
C LYS A 372 1.10 -18.74 37.17
N ALA A 373 1.45 -18.37 35.94
CA ALA A 373 1.42 -16.99 35.50
C ALA A 373 0.00 -16.41 35.67
N THR A 374 -0.09 -15.26 36.30
CA THR A 374 -1.33 -14.48 36.35
C THR A 374 -1.65 -13.77 35.02
N ALA A 375 -0.68 -13.74 34.11
CA ALA A 375 -0.79 -13.17 32.77
C ALA A 375 -1.22 -14.22 31.73
N GLY A 376 -1.95 -13.79 30.70
CA GLY A 376 -2.28 -14.64 29.56
C GLY A 376 -1.03 -14.99 28.75
N LEU A 377 -0.85 -16.26 28.40
CA LEU A 377 0.33 -16.72 27.67
C LEU A 377 0.11 -16.55 26.15
N VAL A 378 1.06 -15.91 25.48
CA VAL A 378 1.08 -15.76 24.03
C VAL A 378 2.35 -16.41 23.50
N TYR A 379 2.21 -17.42 22.64
CA TYR A 379 3.34 -18.16 22.10
C TYR A 379 3.70 -17.62 20.73
N VAL A 380 4.97 -17.26 20.52
CA VAL A 380 5.43 -16.68 19.25
C VAL A 380 6.63 -17.46 18.73
N THR A 381 6.57 -17.88 17.47
CA THR A 381 7.76 -18.35 16.75
C THR A 381 8.23 -17.27 15.79
N ALA A 382 9.45 -16.78 15.97
CA ALA A 382 10.10 -15.80 15.12
C ALA A 382 11.03 -16.49 14.11
N PHE A 383 10.99 -16.05 12.85
CA PHE A 383 11.88 -16.49 11.79
C PHE A 383 12.59 -15.29 11.13
N PRO A 384 13.81 -15.47 10.58
CA PRO A 384 14.47 -14.39 9.86
C PRO A 384 13.75 -14.07 8.54
N ASP A 385 13.28 -15.10 7.84
CA ASP A 385 12.68 -15.02 6.51
C ASP A 385 11.64 -16.14 6.28
N ARG A 386 10.80 -15.97 5.26
CA ARG A 386 9.75 -16.96 4.92
C ARG A 386 10.33 -18.28 4.39
N GLN A 387 11.55 -18.27 3.84
CA GLN A 387 12.19 -19.48 3.33
C GLN A 387 12.55 -20.43 4.48
N THR A 388 13.02 -19.88 5.59
CA THR A 388 13.33 -20.59 6.82
C THR A 388 12.05 -21.09 7.47
N MET A 389 11.03 -20.23 7.59
CA MET A 389 9.69 -20.63 8.06
C MET A 389 9.13 -21.83 7.28
N GLY A 390 9.24 -21.80 5.94
CA GLY A 390 8.72 -22.86 5.07
C GLY A 390 9.28 -24.26 5.36
N LYS A 391 10.50 -24.37 5.92
CA LYS A 391 11.10 -25.65 6.32
C LYS A 391 10.44 -26.26 7.56
N TYR A 392 9.87 -25.42 8.42
CA TYR A 392 9.32 -25.80 9.72
C TYR A 392 7.80 -25.69 9.78
N LEU A 393 7.16 -25.25 8.70
CA LEU A 393 5.72 -24.96 8.63
C LEU A 393 4.84 -26.10 9.16
N SER A 394 5.19 -27.36 8.87
CA SER A 394 4.44 -28.54 9.30
C SER A 394 4.60 -28.88 10.79
N GLU A 395 5.54 -28.25 11.48
CA GLU A 395 5.86 -28.50 12.89
C GLU A 395 5.30 -27.42 13.83
N ILE A 396 4.88 -26.27 13.30
CA ILE A 396 4.34 -25.15 14.08
C ILE A 396 3.02 -25.58 14.74
N SER A 397 2.90 -25.36 16.05
CA SER A 397 1.68 -25.67 16.79
C SER A 397 0.53 -24.73 16.40
N TRP A 398 -0.70 -25.25 16.41
CA TRP A 398 -1.90 -24.40 16.47
C TRP A 398 -1.93 -23.61 17.79
N GLU A 399 -2.77 -22.58 17.86
CA GLU A 399 -2.89 -21.63 18.97
C GLU A 399 -1.57 -20.86 19.22
N THR A 400 -0.82 -20.59 18.15
CA THR A 400 0.44 -19.81 18.24
C THR A 400 0.53 -18.73 17.17
N GLU A 401 1.34 -17.72 17.46
CA GLU A 401 1.69 -16.66 16.53
C GLU A 401 3.03 -16.94 15.85
N VAL A 402 3.17 -16.46 14.63
CA VAL A 402 4.42 -16.51 13.86
C VAL A 402 4.77 -15.13 13.33
N TRP A 403 6.01 -14.72 13.59
CA TRP A 403 6.56 -13.46 13.10
C TRP A 403 7.76 -13.70 12.19
N VAL A 404 7.90 -12.88 11.14
CA VAL A 404 9.00 -12.98 10.19
C VAL A 404 9.71 -11.63 10.10
N ALA A 405 10.99 -11.58 10.45
CA ALA A 405 11.77 -10.35 10.52
C ALA A 405 11.89 -9.63 9.16
N GLU A 406 11.95 -10.37 8.05
CA GLU A 406 11.91 -9.84 6.68
C GLU A 406 10.63 -9.02 6.39
N THR A 407 9.51 -9.33 7.05
CA THR A 407 8.24 -8.62 6.93
C THR A 407 7.74 -8.18 8.31
N PRO A 408 8.43 -7.23 8.97
CA PRO A 408 8.34 -7.02 10.41
C PRO A 408 6.99 -6.43 10.87
N THR A 409 6.19 -5.92 9.93
CA THR A 409 4.89 -5.30 10.18
C THR A 409 3.71 -6.28 10.20
N HIS A 410 3.95 -7.56 9.91
CA HIS A 410 2.89 -8.56 9.79
C HIS A 410 3.09 -9.68 10.81
N LEU A 411 1.97 -10.24 11.29
CA LEU A 411 1.92 -11.40 12.16
C LEU A 411 1.05 -12.47 11.51
N ILE A 412 1.41 -13.74 11.68
CA ILE A 412 0.66 -14.87 11.15
C ILE A 412 0.10 -15.63 12.34
N HIS A 413 -1.22 -15.76 12.39
CA HIS A 413 -1.92 -16.49 13.44
C HIS A 413 -2.22 -17.92 12.97
N PHE A 414 -1.76 -18.91 13.73
CA PHE A 414 -2.04 -20.34 13.49
C PHE A 414 -3.22 -20.80 14.35
N ASP A 415 -4.42 -20.30 14.06
CA ASP A 415 -5.69 -20.83 14.57
C ASP A 415 -6.88 -20.26 13.76
N GLY A 416 -8.11 -20.71 14.05
CA GLY A 416 -9.28 -20.44 13.20
C GLY A 416 -10.48 -19.76 13.85
N GLU A 417 -10.68 -19.83 15.17
CA GLU A 417 -11.97 -19.44 15.76
C GLU A 417 -12.14 -17.95 16.07
N GLN A 418 -11.04 -17.20 16.23
CA GLN A 418 -11.10 -15.79 16.67
C GLN A 418 -11.05 -14.73 15.55
N PHE A 419 -10.58 -15.07 14.34
CA PHE A 419 -10.15 -14.05 13.37
C PHE A 419 -10.72 -14.17 11.95
N LEU A 420 -11.77 -14.97 11.74
CA LEU A 420 -12.39 -15.10 10.43
C LEU A 420 -13.31 -13.91 10.13
N GLY A 421 -12.81 -12.97 9.35
CA GLY A 421 -13.55 -11.80 8.90
C GLY A 421 -12.83 -11.08 7.75
N PRO A 422 -13.54 -10.29 6.94
CA PRO A 422 -12.90 -9.43 5.95
C PRO A 422 -11.91 -8.48 6.63
N TYR A 423 -10.70 -8.36 6.08
CA TYR A 423 -9.74 -7.32 6.46
C TYR A 423 -10.13 -5.93 5.91
N GLU A 424 -11.39 -5.73 5.49
CA GLU A 424 -11.89 -4.56 4.75
C GLU A 424 -12.35 -3.42 5.66
#